data_AF-Q12D93-F1
#
_entry.id   AF-Q12D93-F1
#
_cell.length_a   1.000
_cell.length_b   1.000
_cell.length_c   1.000
_cell.angle_alpha   90.00
_cell.angle_beta   90.00
_cell.angle_gamma   90.00
#
_symmetry.space_group_name_H-M   'P 1'
#
loop_
_entity.id
_entity.type
_entity.pdbx_description
1 polymer ?
#
loop_
_entity_poly.entity_id
_entity_poly.type
_entity_poly.pdbx_seq_one_letter_code
_entity_poly.pdbx_strand_id
1 'polypeptide(L)'
;MKTATIPPVRIDPSFRKEIEQSLAGGESLASLVETAVRNEVTRRRVHSEFMRRGMAAIHSTVSSGDGVPAEAVIAKLEMKLAAARKSKRA
;
A
#
# COMPACT_ATOMS: atom_id res chain seq x y z
N MET A 1 -3.68 -31.59 -11.15
CA MET A 1 -4.89 -30.74 -11.06
C MET A 1 -4.68 -29.50 -11.94
N LYS A 2 -5.67 -29.02 -12.69
CA LYS A 2 -5.52 -27.81 -13.51
C LYS A 2 -5.59 -26.57 -12.61
N THR A 3 -4.56 -25.74 -12.62
CA THR A 3 -4.54 -24.45 -11.90
C THR A 3 -5.29 -23.40 -12.69
N ALA A 4 -5.85 -22.39 -12.00
CA ALA A 4 -6.41 -21.23 -12.67
C ALA A 4 -5.31 -20.45 -13.41
N THR A 5 -5.66 -19.86 -14.56
CA THR A 5 -4.71 -19.12 -15.41
C THR A 5 -5.11 -17.66 -15.48
N ILE A 6 -4.13 -16.76 -15.48
CA ILE A 6 -4.38 -15.35 -15.82
C ILE A 6 -4.81 -15.31 -17.30
N PRO A 7 -5.91 -14.61 -17.65
CA PRO A 7 -6.34 -14.52 -19.03
C PRO A 7 -5.24 -13.95 -19.96
N PRO A 8 -5.17 -14.39 -21.22
CA PRO A 8 -4.21 -13.85 -22.16
C PRO A 8 -4.51 -12.37 -22.44
N VAL A 9 -3.53 -11.50 -22.17
CA VAL A 9 -3.62 -10.05 -22.43
C VAL A 9 -2.75 -9.73 -23.64
N ARG A 10 -3.32 -9.03 -24.63
CA ARG A 10 -2.55 -8.49 -25.76
C ARG A 10 -1.82 -7.23 -25.29
N ILE A 11 -0.53 -7.19 -25.56
CA ILE A 11 0.35 -6.07 -25.22
C ILE A 11 1.13 -5.63 -26.45
N ASP A 12 1.62 -4.39 -26.41
CA ASP A 12 2.51 -3.88 -27.45
C ASP A 12 3.83 -4.68 -27.51
N PRO A 13 4.35 -5.01 -28.71
CA PRO A 13 5.62 -5.74 -28.83
C PRO A 13 6.82 -5.02 -28.21
N SER A 14 6.85 -3.69 -28.23
CA SER A 14 7.92 -2.90 -27.59
C SER A 14 7.85 -3.07 -26.07
N PHE A 15 6.67 -2.95 -25.48
CA PHE A 15 6.45 -3.18 -24.05
C PHE A 15 6.83 -4.60 -23.63
N ARG A 16 6.53 -5.61 -24.47
CA ARG A 16 6.98 -6.99 -24.20
C ARG A 16 8.51 -7.07 -24.07
N LYS A 17 9.25 -6.42 -24.97
CA LYS A 17 10.73 -6.41 -24.93
C LYS A 17 11.24 -5.72 -23.66
N GLU A 18 10.62 -4.62 -23.25
CA GLU A 18 10.97 -3.94 -22.00
C GLU A 18 10.81 -4.86 -20.78
N ILE A 19 9.71 -5.61 -20.71
CA ILE A 19 9.50 -6.61 -19.65
C ILE A 19 10.61 -7.65 -19.66
N GLU A 20 10.89 -8.26 -20.82
CA GLU A 20 11.91 -9.30 -20.97
C GLU A 20 13.31 -8.80 -20.57
N GLN A 21 13.64 -7.53 -20.83
CA GLN A 21 14.89 -6.90 -20.43
C GLN A 21 14.97 -6.58 -18.93
N SER A 22 13.83 -6.46 -18.25
CA SER A 22 13.76 -6.13 -16.82
C SER A 22 13.81 -7.35 -15.89
N LEU A 23 13.76 -8.56 -16.43
CA LEU A 23 13.74 -9.81 -15.65
C LEU A 23 15.01 -9.96 -14.81
N ALA A 24 14.84 -10.40 -13.56
CA ALA A 24 15.95 -10.83 -12.74
C ALA A 24 16.55 -12.16 -13.24
N GLY A 25 17.76 -12.49 -12.78
CA GLY A 25 18.42 -13.75 -13.16
C GLY A 25 17.57 -14.97 -12.80
N GLY A 26 17.20 -15.76 -13.80
CA GLY A 26 16.36 -16.96 -13.64
C GLY A 26 14.86 -16.69 -13.49
N GLU A 27 14.42 -15.43 -13.59
CA GLU A 27 13.01 -15.07 -13.58
C GLU A 27 12.37 -15.30 -14.95
N SER A 28 11.10 -15.72 -14.96
CA SER A 28 10.31 -15.86 -16.18
C SER A 28 9.31 -14.71 -16.31
N LEU A 29 8.88 -14.42 -17.54
CA LEU A 29 7.81 -13.44 -17.78
C LEU A 29 6.51 -13.81 -17.05
N ALA A 30 6.20 -15.11 -16.96
CA ALA A 30 5.02 -15.59 -16.25
C ALA A 30 5.10 -15.35 -14.72
N SER A 31 6.27 -15.61 -14.11
CA SER A 31 6.46 -15.37 -12.66
C SER A 31 6.44 -13.88 -12.32
N LEU A 32 6.99 -13.03 -13.19
CA LEU A 32 6.90 -11.58 -13.02
C LEU A 32 5.45 -11.10 -13.07
N VAL A 33 4.68 -11.54 -14.07
CA VAL A 33 3.26 -11.18 -14.22
C VAL A 33 2.42 -11.67 -13.03
N GLU A 34 2.63 -12.92 -12.59
CA GLU A 34 1.93 -13.47 -11.43
C GLU A 34 2.22 -12.66 -10.16
N THR A 35 3.49 -12.35 -9.91
CA THR A 35 3.93 -11.53 -8.78
C THR A 35 3.32 -10.12 -8.84
N ALA A 36 3.35 -9.47 -10.00
CA ALA A 36 2.78 -8.15 -10.19
C ALA A 36 1.27 -8.12 -9.92
N VAL A 37 0.52 -9.11 -10.44
CA VAL A 37 -0.93 -9.22 -10.19
C VAL A 37 -1.22 -9.45 -8.71
N ARG A 38 -0.46 -10.33 -8.04
CA ARG A 38 -0.60 -10.59 -6.60
C ARG A 38 -0.35 -9.33 -5.77
N ASN A 39 0.68 -8.57 -6.10
CA ASN A 39 1.01 -7.31 -5.44
C ASN A 39 -0.11 -6.28 -5.63
N GLU A 40 -0.64 -6.15 -6.85
CA GLU A 40 -1.71 -5.21 -7.15
C GLU A 40 -3.03 -5.58 -6.45
N VAL A 41 -3.39 -6.87 -6.40
CA VAL A 41 -4.56 -7.35 -5.64
C VAL A 41 -4.40 -7.02 -4.16
N THR A 42 -3.21 -7.27 -3.60
CA THR A 42 -2.91 -6.97 -2.19
C THR A 42 -3.01 -5.46 -1.92
N ARG A 43 -2.41 -4.64 -2.78
CA ARG A 43 -2.46 -3.18 -2.69
C ARG A 43 -3.90 -2.66 -2.72
N ARG A 44 -4.73 -3.15 -3.65
CA ARG A 44 -6.15 -2.78 -3.76
C ARG A 44 -6.94 -3.16 -2.52
N ARG A 45 -6.72 -4.37 -1.99
CA ARG A 45 -7.38 -4.85 -0.77
C ARG A 45 -7.02 -4.00 0.44
N VAL A 46 -5.74 -3.70 0.62
CA VAL A 46 -5.30 -2.86 1.75
C VAL A 46 -5.85 -1.44 1.61
N HIS A 47 -5.84 -0.89 0.40
CA HIS A 47 -6.36 0.45 0.13
C HIS A 47 -7.88 0.54 0.38
N SER A 48 -8.66 -0.42 -0.11
CA SER A 48 -10.11 -0.43 0.10
C SER A 48 -10.46 -0.58 1.59
N GLU A 49 -9.75 -1.44 2.32
CA GLU A 49 -9.92 -1.59 3.75
C GLU A 49 -9.53 -0.34 4.54
N PHE A 50 -8.44 0.33 4.14
CA PHE A 50 -8.03 1.58 4.75
C PHE A 50 -9.10 2.66 4.58
N MET A 51 -9.62 2.84 3.36
CA MET A 51 -10.69 3.80 3.08
C MET A 51 -11.96 3.47 3.84
N ARG A 52 -12.38 2.20 3.85
CA ARG A 52 -13.57 1.75 4.58
C ARG A 52 -13.46 2.05 6.07
N ARG A 53 -12.30 1.75 6.68
CA ARG A 53 -12.05 2.02 8.11
C ARG A 53 -11.96 3.50 8.42
N GLY A 54 -11.30 4.28 7.56
CA GLY A 54 -11.18 5.72 7.69
C GLY A 54 -12.54 6.40 7.68
N MET A 55 -13.39 6.07 6.72
CA MET A 55 -14.76 6.61 6.64
C MET A 55 -15.60 6.22 7.86
N ALA A 56 -15.54 4.95 8.29
CA ALA A 56 -16.25 4.51 9.49
C ALA A 56 -15.81 5.26 10.75
N ALA A 57 -14.51 5.49 10.90
CA ALA A 57 -13.95 6.25 12.02
C ALA A 57 -14.43 7.71 12.00
N ILE A 58 -14.41 8.37 10.83
CA ILE A 58 -14.91 9.74 10.67
C ILE A 58 -16.39 9.81 11.07
N HIS A 59 -17.23 8.91 10.56
CA HIS A 59 -18.65 8.87 10.92
C HIS A 59 -18.86 8.67 12.43
N SER A 60 -18.07 7.77 13.04
CA SER A 60 -18.11 7.55 14.49
C SER A 60 -17.78 8.83 15.24
N THR A 61 -16.66 9.48 14.94
CA THR A 61 -16.19 10.70 15.63
C THR A 61 -17.16 11.88 15.45
N VAL A 62 -17.75 12.03 14.26
CA VAL A 62 -18.77 13.06 14.03
C VAL A 62 -20.02 12.79 14.88
N SER A 63 -20.41 11.51 15.03
CA SER A 63 -21.57 11.13 15.83
C SER A 63 -21.33 11.25 17.34
N SER A 64 -20.13 10.96 17.84
CA SER A 64 -19.77 11.07 19.25
C SER A 64 -19.39 12.49 19.66
N GLY A 65 -18.93 13.31 18.72
CA GLY A 65 -18.44 14.67 19.00
C GLY A 65 -17.13 14.72 19.79
N ASP A 66 -16.42 13.60 19.91
CA ASP A 66 -15.19 13.44 20.70
C ASP A 66 -13.91 13.66 19.88
N GLY A 67 -14.03 14.35 18.75
CA GLY A 67 -12.90 14.69 17.89
C GLY A 67 -11.91 15.63 18.58
N VAL A 68 -10.61 15.39 18.35
CA VAL A 68 -9.53 16.26 18.84
C VAL A 68 -9.06 17.16 17.69
N PRO A 69 -8.85 18.47 17.92
CA PRO A 69 -8.29 19.37 16.92
C PRO A 69 -6.94 18.88 16.40
N ALA A 70 -6.69 19.05 15.10
CA ALA A 70 -5.47 18.57 14.45
C ALA A 70 -4.21 19.19 15.06
N GLU A 71 -4.28 20.48 15.42
CA GLU A 71 -3.20 21.25 16.02
C GLU A 71 -2.77 20.66 17.37
N ALA A 72 -3.74 20.23 18.18
CA ALA A 72 -3.47 19.60 19.47
C ALA A 72 -2.79 18.23 19.31
N VAL A 73 -3.17 17.46 18.27
CA VAL A 73 -2.52 16.19 17.93
C VAL A 73 -1.09 16.43 17.46
N ILE A 74 -0.87 17.36 16.53
CA ILE A 74 0.44 17.69 15.98
C ILE A 74 1.39 18.16 17.08
N ALA A 75 0.97 19.11 17.92
CA ALA A 75 1.78 19.59 19.03
C ALA A 75 2.21 18.46 19.98
N LYS A 76 1.31 17.51 20.27
CA LYS A 76 1.61 16.34 21.10
C LYS A 76 2.63 15.41 20.45
N LEU A 77 2.56 15.21 19.13
CA LEU A 77 3.51 14.37 18.39
C LEU A 77 4.89 15.03 18.32
N GLU A 78 4.96 16.35 18.10
CA GLU A 78 6.21 17.11 18.10
C GLU A 78 6.90 17.05 19.46
N MET A 79 6.15 17.20 20.54
CA MET A 79 6.67 17.06 21.91
C MET A 79 7.26 15.66 22.15
N LYS A 80 6.55 14.60 21.75
CA LYS A 80 7.04 13.21 21.87
C LYS A 80 8.31 13.00 21.05
N LEU A 81 8.36 13.54 19.83
CA LEU A 81 9.53 13.45 18.96
C LEU A 81 10.74 14.17 19.55
N ALA A 82 10.54 15.37 20.11
CA ALA A 82 11.61 16.14 20.76
C ALA A 82 12.17 15.39 21.98
N ALA A 83 11.30 14.78 22.80
CA ALA A 83 11.72 13.98 23.95
C ALA A 83 12.53 12.74 23.51
N ALA A 84 12.05 12.00 22.50
CA ALA A 84 12.75 10.84 21.96
C ALA A 84 14.15 11.22 21.43
N ARG A 85 14.26 12.35 20.71
CA ARG A 85 15.54 12.85 20.21
C ARG A 85 16.52 13.21 21.32
N LYS A 86 16.05 13.79 22.43
CA LYS A 86 16.88 14.08 23.60
C LYS A 86 17.37 12.79 24.27
N SER A 87 16.50 11.80 24.45
CA SER A 87 16.87 10.50 25.05
C SER A 87 17.87 9.69 24.21
N LYS A 88 17.89 9.87 22.89
CA LYS A 88 18.85 9.21 21.99
C LYS A 88 20.22 9.90 21.95
N ARG A 89 20.30 11.15 22.41
CA ARG A 89 21.53 11.96 22.43
C ARG A 89 22.23 11.97 23.80
N ALA A 90 21.51 11.59 24.85
CA ALA A 90 22.05 11.33 26.19
C ALA A 90 22.62 9.91 26.26
#